data_AF-A0A3E0KE17-F1
#
_entry.id   AF-A0A3E0KE17-F1
#
_cell.length_a   1.000
_cell.length_b   1.000
_cell.length_c   1.000
_cell.angle_alpha   90.00
_cell.angle_beta   90.00
_cell.angle_gamma   90.00
#
_symmetry.space_group_name_H-M   'P 1'
#
loop_
_entity.id
_entity.type
_entity.pdbx_description
1 polymer ?
#
loop_
_entity_poly.entity_id
_entity_poly.type
_entity_poly.pdbx_seq_one_letter_code
_entity_poly.pdbx_strand_id
1 'polypeptide(L)'
;MTVALLLGPSVPGAAAGSRGFVPAADDEPVVVDPPAVEVYRLAAPSVEALLDLIDAGYDVDGIQHGPDGELLFSAVLTIEQLEELERDGFVVVAPGVPLPRVETPPASARSSALAEALPGERVQVLRADVYQASGGTRLYVEAFSSEGASSGVTLTVYDADTGDLIGTMQRFVDAGQYMYHRLNARVDQAPAAVRVVSSLGGEDTMPTEPWPSRRAAFSFDGLQTGFVDHYMDPTDPYDRPQRLAAPFPHLAEIIELPYRTHGYRRQAMGVTGAVAASAVVWYSKAWGHEGGNDLSVLIAEPAGPDQPLSVTFDEETRTVVVSPATDAAGNITSTADDVIRAVNADDSLPVTAFHYRGNAGLGLIAPEGPVQLSDYLNAPEHVSREPFVVRALRIGKHRDGSKTGVFIYAQEHARERQTPLVVMETAMRLLYNYDTHPDTRKLVDNLDIFIVPSINPDGAHYSFYDSASQRKNLVNHGGPEVSDPARRNSWGVDINRNFRVGS
;
A
#
# COMPACT_ATOMS: atom_id res chain seq x y z
N MET A 1 5.79 0.80 -86.32
CA MET A 1 6.37 2.15 -86.24
C MET A 1 6.02 2.67 -84.86
N THR A 2 6.96 2.56 -83.92
CA THR A 2 6.75 2.80 -82.49
C THR A 2 6.88 4.30 -82.24
N VAL A 3 5.84 4.95 -81.73
CA VAL A 3 5.91 6.37 -81.35
C VAL A 3 5.46 6.50 -79.90
N ALA A 4 6.45 6.73 -79.04
CA ALA A 4 6.31 7.05 -77.64
C ALA A 4 5.82 8.49 -77.48
N LEU A 5 4.84 8.70 -76.60
CA LEU A 5 4.34 10.03 -76.24
C LEU A 5 5.08 10.52 -74.99
N LEU A 6 5.80 11.63 -75.13
CA LEU A 6 6.43 12.37 -74.04
C LEU A 6 5.37 13.13 -73.20
N LEU A 7 5.38 12.93 -71.88
CA LEU A 7 4.74 13.79 -70.91
C LEU A 7 5.82 14.49 -70.07
N GLY A 8 5.72 15.82 -69.98
CA GLY A 8 6.64 16.72 -69.28
C GLY A 8 6.54 16.66 -67.75
N PRO A 9 7.43 17.40 -67.04
CA PRO A 9 7.81 17.10 -65.68
C PRO A 9 6.76 17.55 -64.64
N SER A 10 6.38 16.61 -63.79
CA SER A 10 5.64 16.86 -62.55
C SER A 10 6.59 17.35 -61.45
N VAL A 11 6.25 18.50 -60.85
CA VAL A 11 6.82 19.01 -59.60
C VAL A 11 6.43 18.07 -58.45
N PRO A 12 7.35 17.66 -57.56
CA PRO A 12 7.05 16.69 -56.51
C PRO A 12 6.27 17.32 -55.34
N GLY A 13 5.20 16.65 -54.93
CA GLY A 13 4.51 16.90 -53.67
C GLY A 13 5.38 16.49 -52.47
N ALA A 14 5.50 17.38 -51.49
CA ALA A 14 6.22 17.13 -50.26
C ALA A 14 5.46 16.14 -49.37
N ALA A 15 6.06 14.98 -49.13
CA ALA A 15 5.65 14.04 -48.10
C ALA A 15 6.08 14.57 -46.72
N ALA A 16 5.13 14.64 -45.78
CA ALA A 16 5.41 14.87 -44.36
C ALA A 16 6.10 13.63 -43.79
N GLY A 17 7.42 13.73 -43.59
CA GLY A 17 8.22 12.71 -42.92
C GLY A 17 8.03 12.77 -41.41
N SER A 18 7.57 11.66 -40.83
CA SER A 18 7.72 11.34 -39.42
C SER A 18 9.21 11.29 -39.07
N ARG A 19 9.72 12.31 -38.37
CA ARG A 19 11.05 12.25 -37.77
C ARG A 19 10.98 11.38 -36.54
N GLY A 20 11.59 10.20 -36.63
CA GLY A 20 11.90 9.36 -35.49
C GLY A 20 12.75 10.13 -34.49
N PHE A 21 12.41 9.96 -33.22
CA PHE A 21 13.21 10.40 -32.09
C PHE A 21 14.53 9.62 -32.11
N VAL A 22 15.63 10.34 -32.30
CA VAL A 22 16.99 9.85 -32.07
C VAL A 22 17.39 10.37 -30.68
N PRO A 23 17.73 9.52 -29.70
CA PRO A 23 18.20 10.00 -28.41
C PRO A 23 19.50 10.77 -28.62
N ALA A 24 19.59 11.97 -28.05
CA ALA A 24 20.87 12.65 -27.91
C ALA A 24 21.76 11.79 -27.00
N ALA A 25 23.00 11.58 -27.44
CA ALA A 25 24.03 10.93 -26.65
C ALA A 25 24.38 11.81 -25.44
N ASP A 26 24.32 11.19 -24.26
CA ASP A 26 25.08 11.46 -23.03
C ASP A 26 25.61 12.88 -22.84
N ASP A 27 24.73 13.80 -22.43
CA ASP A 27 25.08 14.81 -21.44
C ASP A 27 24.28 14.46 -20.18
N GLU A 28 24.88 13.62 -19.34
CA GLU A 28 24.35 13.34 -18.00
C GLU A 28 24.21 14.68 -17.25
N PRO A 29 23.07 14.94 -16.58
CA PRO A 29 23.01 16.05 -15.66
C PRO A 29 24.15 15.90 -14.66
N VAL A 30 24.92 16.96 -14.42
CA VAL A 30 25.87 17.00 -13.30
C VAL A 30 25.04 16.87 -12.03
N VAL A 31 24.84 15.64 -11.60
CA VAL A 31 24.44 15.29 -10.25
C VAL A 31 25.62 15.75 -9.41
N VAL A 32 25.45 16.85 -8.68
CA VAL A 32 26.32 17.08 -7.53
C VAL A 32 25.94 15.97 -6.58
N ASP A 33 26.75 14.91 -6.55
CA ASP A 33 26.54 13.83 -5.60
C ASP A 33 26.48 14.48 -4.20
N PRO A 34 25.43 14.20 -3.42
CA PRO A 34 25.44 14.60 -2.03
C PRO A 34 26.72 14.03 -1.37
N PRO A 35 27.32 14.74 -0.40
CA PRO A 35 28.54 14.28 0.23
C PRO A 35 28.36 12.85 0.72
N ALA A 36 29.37 12.01 0.52
CA ALA A 36 29.34 10.62 0.95
C ALA A 36 29.06 10.56 2.46
N VAL A 37 27.94 9.95 2.83
CA VAL A 37 27.55 9.71 4.21
C VAL A 37 27.72 8.23 4.56
N GLU A 38 28.19 7.97 5.78
CA GLU A 38 28.38 6.63 6.32
C GLU A 38 27.67 6.49 7.66
N VAL A 39 27.35 5.25 8.04
CA VAL A 39 26.80 4.97 9.37
C VAL A 39 27.95 4.70 10.32
N TYR A 40 28.09 5.54 11.34
CA TYR A 40 29.05 5.36 12.42
C TYR A 40 28.34 4.86 13.66
N ARG A 41 29.00 3.98 14.42
CA ARG A 41 28.58 3.70 15.79
C ARG A 41 29.44 4.53 16.74
N LEU A 42 28.78 5.33 17.55
CA LEU A 42 29.38 6.32 18.45
C LEU A 42 29.00 6.04 19.90
N ALA A 43 29.86 6.44 20.83
CA ALA A 43 29.55 6.61 22.24
C ALA A 43 29.41 8.11 22.55
N ALA A 44 28.31 8.50 23.18
CA ALA A 44 28.08 9.87 23.61
C ALA A 44 28.81 10.18 24.93
N PRO A 45 29.38 11.38 25.10
CA PRO A 45 30.07 11.78 26.33
C PRO A 45 29.10 12.01 27.50
N SER A 46 27.84 12.32 27.21
CA SER A 46 26.76 12.45 28.18
C SER A 46 25.39 12.30 27.50
N VAL A 47 24.34 12.10 28.30
CA VAL A 47 22.94 12.15 27.83
C VAL A 47 22.64 13.50 27.18
N GLU A 48 23.11 14.59 27.80
CA GLU A 48 22.82 15.96 27.36
C GLU A 48 23.45 16.25 26.00
N ALA A 49 24.67 15.76 25.75
CA ALA A 49 25.31 15.86 24.44
C ALA A 49 24.55 15.10 23.34
N LEU A 50 23.98 13.92 23.66
CA LEU A 50 23.16 13.18 22.71
C LEU A 50 21.84 13.89 22.39
N LEU A 51 21.23 14.57 23.37
CA LEU A 51 20.03 15.40 23.17
C LEU A 51 20.33 16.61 22.28
N ASP A 52 21.42 17.33 22.56
CA ASP A 52 21.86 18.48 21.76
C ASP A 52 22.13 18.07 20.31
N LEU A 53 22.68 16.87 20.10
CA LEU A 53 22.93 16.30 18.77
C LEU A 53 21.62 16.05 18.00
N ILE A 54 20.60 15.51 18.67
CA ILE A 54 19.27 15.27 18.10
C ILE A 54 18.59 16.60 17.76
N ASP A 55 18.66 17.58 18.66
CA ASP A 55 18.07 18.91 18.47
C ASP A 55 18.75 19.69 17.34
N ALA A 56 20.04 19.43 17.10
CA ALA A 56 20.79 19.93 15.95
C ALA A 56 20.41 19.25 14.62
N GLY A 57 19.53 18.25 14.63
CA GLY A 57 18.95 17.61 13.45
C GLY A 57 19.73 16.42 12.89
N TYR A 58 20.65 15.84 13.68
CA TYR A 58 21.40 14.66 13.27
C TYR A 58 20.53 13.40 13.27
N ASP A 59 20.74 12.54 12.26
CA ASP A 59 20.01 11.28 12.13
C ASP A 59 20.68 10.18 12.98
N VAL A 60 20.09 9.91 14.15
CA VAL A 60 20.59 8.92 15.12
C VAL A 60 19.62 7.75 15.32
N ASP A 61 20.15 6.54 15.55
CA ASP A 61 19.40 5.30 15.76
C ASP A 61 20.14 4.32 16.71
N GLY A 62 19.49 3.23 17.14
CA GLY A 62 20.13 2.12 17.86
C GLY A 62 20.72 2.52 19.22
N ILE A 63 20.08 3.47 19.91
CA ILE A 63 20.53 3.98 21.21
C ILE A 63 20.43 2.85 22.25
N GLN A 64 21.53 2.54 22.90
CA GLN A 64 21.61 1.52 23.94
C GLN A 64 22.77 1.79 24.89
N HIS A 65 22.72 1.21 26.09
CA HIS A 65 23.89 1.14 26.95
C HIS A 65 24.91 0.14 26.43
N GLY A 66 26.18 0.52 26.48
CA GLY A 66 27.32 -0.35 26.29
C GLY A 66 27.68 -1.12 27.57
N PRO A 67 28.61 -2.08 27.48
CA PRO A 67 29.01 -2.95 28.60
C PRO A 67 29.58 -2.18 29.81
N ASP A 68 30.15 -1.00 29.58
CA ASP A 68 30.80 -0.18 30.60
C ASP A 68 29.93 1.03 31.03
N GLY A 69 28.65 1.03 30.63
CA GLY A 69 27.66 2.05 31.00
C GLY A 69 27.62 3.28 30.07
N GLU A 70 28.38 3.26 28.98
CA GLU A 70 28.41 4.31 27.95
C GLU A 70 27.15 4.28 27.08
N LEU A 71 26.72 5.45 26.56
CA LEU A 71 25.56 5.55 25.66
C LEU A 71 26.00 5.36 24.22
N LEU A 72 25.72 4.19 23.65
CA LEU A 72 26.03 3.84 22.27
C LEU A 72 24.86 4.18 21.36
N PHE A 73 25.14 4.71 20.18
CA PHE A 73 24.16 4.98 19.14
C PHE A 73 24.80 4.88 17.75
N SER A 74 23.98 4.82 16.72
CA SER A 74 24.40 4.90 15.32
C SER A 74 24.00 6.26 14.75
N ALA A 75 24.83 6.86 13.91
CA ALA A 75 24.53 8.13 13.25
C ALA A 75 24.94 8.11 11.77
N VAL A 76 24.12 8.74 10.92
CA VAL A 76 24.45 8.96 9.51
C VAL A 76 25.23 10.26 9.38
N LEU A 77 26.53 10.18 9.08
CA LEU A 77 27.45 11.32 9.13
C LEU A 77 28.28 11.42 7.85
N THR A 78 28.55 12.65 7.45
CA THR A 78 29.70 12.98 6.59
C THR A 78 30.99 12.90 7.41
N ILE A 79 32.14 12.80 6.72
CA ILE A 79 33.46 12.84 7.38
C ILE A 79 33.64 14.15 8.19
N GLU A 80 33.17 15.28 7.65
CA GLU A 80 33.27 16.59 8.29
C GLU A 80 32.46 16.66 9.59
N GLN A 81 31.25 16.12 9.57
CA GLN A 81 30.41 15.99 10.76
C GLN A 81 31.01 15.04 11.79
N LEU A 82 31.59 13.92 11.36
CA LEU A 82 32.26 13.00 12.28
C LEU A 82 33.42 13.70 13.02
N GLU A 83 34.27 14.43 12.30
CA GLU A 83 35.38 15.16 12.90
C GLU A 83 34.92 16.25 13.88
N GLU A 84 33.75 16.84 13.65
CA GLU A 84 33.12 17.77 14.59
C GLU A 84 32.66 17.06 15.86
N LEU A 85 31.96 15.94 15.73
CA LEU A 85 31.50 15.16 16.88
C LEU A 85 32.66 14.57 17.70
N GLU A 86 33.75 14.13 17.06
CA GLU A 86 34.94 13.69 17.79
C GLU A 86 35.60 14.82 18.59
N ARG A 87 35.55 16.07 18.09
CA ARG A 87 36.01 17.25 18.84
C ARG A 87 35.10 17.58 20.03
N ASP A 88 33.80 17.32 19.89
CA ASP A 88 32.80 17.52 20.93
C ASP A 88 32.72 16.36 21.95
N GLY A 89 33.61 15.37 21.82
CA GLY A 89 33.80 14.30 22.80
C GLY A 89 33.03 13.02 22.51
N PHE A 90 32.43 12.88 21.33
CA PHE A 90 31.87 11.61 20.87
C PHE A 90 32.99 10.65 20.44
N VAL A 91 32.86 9.37 20.77
CA VAL A 91 33.90 8.38 20.49
C VAL A 91 33.41 7.35 19.48
N VAL A 92 34.14 7.13 18.40
CA VAL A 92 33.85 6.07 17.43
C VAL A 92 34.13 4.70 18.04
N VAL A 93 33.08 3.89 18.17
CA VAL A 93 33.17 2.52 18.71
C VAL A 93 33.14 1.45 17.61
N ALA A 94 32.70 1.80 16.40
CA ALA A 94 32.85 0.95 15.21
C ALA A 94 33.08 1.82 13.96
N PRO A 95 33.91 1.36 13.01
CA PRO A 95 34.23 2.12 11.80
C PRO A 95 32.98 2.37 10.95
N GLY A 96 33.01 3.47 10.19
CA GLY A 96 31.96 3.83 9.24
C GLY A 96 31.71 2.72 8.24
N VAL A 97 30.45 2.33 8.09
CA VAL A 97 30.01 1.41 7.05
C VAL A 97 29.23 2.22 6.01
N PRO A 98 29.57 2.14 4.71
CA PRO A 98 28.78 2.76 3.65
C PRO A 98 27.36 2.24 3.73
N LEU A 99 26.36 3.13 3.80
CA LEU A 99 24.94 2.79 4.02
C LEU A 99 24.51 1.55 3.21
N PRO A 100 24.36 0.37 3.84
CA PRO A 100 23.59 -0.71 3.27
C PRO A 100 22.11 -0.35 3.46
N ARG A 101 21.29 -0.67 2.47
CA ARG A 101 19.85 -0.42 2.49
C ARG A 101 19.18 -1.11 3.70
N VAL A 102 19.03 -0.38 4.79
CA VAL A 102 18.22 -0.75 5.96
C VAL A 102 17.38 0.46 6.35
N GLU A 103 16.15 0.15 6.73
CA GLU A 103 15.04 1.05 7.04
C GLU A 103 15.42 2.06 8.12
N THR A 104 15.23 3.35 7.85
CA THR A 104 15.23 4.38 8.90
C THR A 104 13.89 4.27 9.64
N PRO A 105 13.87 4.03 10.96
CA PRO A 105 12.61 4.01 11.68
C PRO A 105 12.03 5.44 11.82
N PRO A 106 10.70 5.59 11.92
CA PRO A 106 10.06 6.89 12.09
C PRO A 106 10.50 7.56 13.39
N ALA A 107 10.41 8.89 13.47
CA ALA A 107 10.82 9.71 14.62
C ALA A 107 10.27 9.21 15.98
N SER A 108 9.12 8.53 16.00
CA SER A 108 8.53 7.92 17.19
C SER A 108 9.37 6.79 17.79
N ALA A 109 10.10 6.02 16.97
CA ALA A 109 10.98 4.96 17.46
C ALA A 109 12.28 5.52 18.07
N ARG A 110 12.71 6.70 17.62
CA ARG A 110 13.90 7.41 18.12
C ARG A 110 13.68 7.92 19.54
N SER A 111 12.48 8.46 19.81
CA SER A 111 12.06 8.80 21.18
C SER A 111 11.94 7.58 22.09
N SER A 112 11.59 6.41 21.54
CA SER A 112 11.48 5.16 22.30
C SER A 112 12.83 4.61 22.76
N ALA A 113 13.80 4.52 21.85
CA ALA A 113 15.14 3.98 22.14
C ALA A 113 15.90 4.86 23.16
N LEU A 114 15.74 6.18 23.08
CA LEU A 114 16.30 7.13 24.03
C LEU A 114 15.64 7.04 25.43
N ALA A 115 14.36 6.68 25.48
CA ALA A 115 13.62 6.56 26.74
C ALA A 115 13.89 5.22 27.47
N GLU A 116 14.18 4.14 26.73
CA GLU A 116 14.63 2.85 27.30
C GLU A 116 16.04 2.93 27.92
N ALA A 117 16.84 3.93 27.53
CA ALA A 117 18.21 4.13 28.00
C ALA A 117 18.34 5.07 29.23
N LEU A 118 17.25 5.40 29.94
CA LEU A 118 17.30 6.20 31.17
C LEU A 118 16.77 5.39 32.37
N PRO A 119 17.34 5.53 33.59
CA PRO A 119 16.85 4.81 34.76
C PRO A 119 15.50 5.36 35.23
N GLY A 120 14.47 4.50 35.22
CA GLY A 120 13.09 4.81 35.64
C GLY A 120 12.13 4.88 34.44
N GLU A 121 10.88 4.44 34.62
CA GLU A 121 9.90 4.48 33.53
C GLU A 121 9.60 5.93 33.13
N ARG A 122 9.77 6.25 31.85
CA ARG A 122 9.37 7.53 31.28
C ARG A 122 8.03 7.38 30.57
N VAL A 123 7.07 8.22 30.94
CA VAL A 123 5.84 8.44 30.18
C VAL A 123 5.96 9.77 29.44
N GLN A 124 5.46 9.82 28.20
CA GLN A 124 5.37 11.06 27.42
C GLN A 124 4.02 11.13 26.74
N VAL A 125 3.23 12.17 27.00
CA VAL A 125 2.01 12.44 26.24
C VAL A 125 2.42 13.01 24.88
N LEU A 126 2.04 12.31 23.81
CA LEU A 126 2.36 12.68 22.43
C LEU A 126 1.31 13.63 21.86
N ARG A 127 0.06 13.44 22.27
CA ARG A 127 -1.11 14.16 21.75
C ARG A 127 -2.25 14.15 22.74
N ALA A 128 -2.98 15.26 22.82
CA ALA A 128 -4.21 15.38 23.62
C ALA A 128 -5.21 16.30 22.89
N ASP A 129 -6.07 15.70 22.06
CA ASP A 129 -6.95 16.44 21.14
C ASP A 129 -8.42 16.34 21.52
N VAL A 130 -9.12 17.46 21.38
CA VAL A 130 -10.56 17.56 21.63
C VAL A 130 -11.29 17.90 20.34
N TYR A 131 -12.27 17.08 19.94
CA TYR A 131 -13.05 17.32 18.74
C TYR A 131 -14.52 16.95 18.89
N GLN A 132 -15.35 17.47 17.99
CA GLN A 132 -16.76 17.13 17.90
C GLN A 132 -16.96 15.94 16.96
N ALA A 133 -17.74 14.97 17.41
CA ALA A 133 -18.15 13.82 16.62
C ALA A 133 -19.67 13.59 16.74
N SER A 134 -20.22 12.77 15.86
CA SER A 134 -21.58 12.25 16.03
C SER A 134 -21.66 11.50 17.37
N GLY A 135 -22.37 12.06 18.35
CA GLY A 135 -22.45 11.54 19.72
C GLY A 135 -21.78 12.41 20.80
N GLY A 136 -21.25 13.59 20.47
CA GLY A 136 -20.76 14.59 21.43
C GLY A 136 -19.25 14.83 21.37
N THR A 137 -18.74 15.55 22.37
CA THR A 137 -17.32 15.88 22.51
C THR A 137 -16.48 14.63 22.75
N ARG A 138 -15.38 14.51 22.01
CA ARG A 138 -14.39 13.43 22.12
C ARG A 138 -13.05 13.98 22.59
N LEU A 139 -12.36 13.19 23.39
CA LEU A 139 -10.97 13.38 23.78
C LEU A 139 -10.15 12.22 23.22
N TYR A 140 -9.13 12.53 22.42
CA TYR A 140 -8.17 11.57 21.90
C TYR A 140 -6.79 11.83 22.51
N VAL A 141 -6.22 10.82 23.16
CA VAL A 141 -4.92 10.91 23.83
C VAL A 141 -4.01 9.82 23.29
N GLU A 142 -2.78 10.18 22.95
CA GLU A 142 -1.69 9.25 22.67
C GLU A 142 -0.56 9.49 23.66
N ALA A 143 0.01 8.43 24.23
CA ALA A 143 1.10 8.53 25.16
C ALA A 143 2.07 7.36 25.00
N PHE A 144 3.36 7.67 25.00
CA PHE A 144 4.45 6.71 24.99
C PHE A 144 4.85 6.35 26.41
N SER A 145 5.37 5.13 26.60
CA SER A 145 6.02 4.68 27.83
C SER A 145 7.26 3.89 27.43
N SER A 146 8.41 4.16 28.05
CA SER A 146 9.65 3.39 27.81
C SER A 146 9.49 1.90 28.10
N GLU A 147 8.54 1.53 28.96
CA GLU A 147 8.26 0.13 29.31
C GLU A 147 7.04 -0.44 28.55
N GLY A 148 6.41 0.36 27.67
CA GLY A 148 5.14 0.01 27.02
C GLY A 148 5.22 -1.16 26.02
N ALA A 149 6.43 -1.61 25.67
CA ALA A 149 6.65 -2.85 24.94
C ALA A 149 6.10 -4.06 25.71
N SER A 150 6.25 -4.05 27.05
CA SER A 150 5.72 -5.06 27.95
C SER A 150 4.19 -5.02 28.00
N SER A 151 3.54 -6.13 27.68
CA SER A 151 2.08 -6.21 27.61
C SER A 151 1.35 -6.00 28.95
N GLY A 152 2.09 -6.03 30.07
CA GLY A 152 1.56 -5.77 31.41
C GLY A 152 1.53 -4.29 31.79
N VAL A 153 2.16 -3.41 31.02
CA VAL A 153 2.16 -1.97 31.28
C VAL A 153 0.85 -1.38 30.77
N THR A 154 0.17 -0.63 31.64
CA THR A 154 -1.07 0.08 31.30
C THR A 154 -0.93 1.56 31.61
N LEU A 155 -1.38 2.41 30.69
CA LEU A 155 -1.48 3.85 30.93
C LEU A 155 -2.93 4.25 31.22
N THR A 156 -3.13 5.15 32.17
CA THR A 156 -4.44 5.65 32.58
C THR A 156 -4.48 7.17 32.47
N VAL A 157 -5.54 7.68 31.85
CA VAL A 157 -5.75 9.12 31.61
C VAL A 157 -6.69 9.68 32.67
N TYR A 158 -6.29 10.80 33.25
CA TYR A 158 -7.05 11.59 34.20
C TYR A 158 -7.22 13.01 33.67
N ASP A 159 -8.29 13.68 34.10
CA ASP A 159 -8.37 15.14 34.07
C ASP A 159 -7.28 15.68 34.99
N ALA A 160 -6.40 16.54 34.47
CA ALA A 160 -5.27 17.05 35.23
C ALA A 160 -5.68 18.02 36.35
N ASP A 161 -6.80 18.72 36.19
CA ASP A 161 -7.28 19.73 37.13
C ASP A 161 -8.13 19.10 38.24
N THR A 162 -9.07 18.23 37.86
CA THR A 162 -9.98 17.61 38.84
C THR A 162 -9.44 16.31 39.45
N GLY A 163 -8.52 15.63 38.73
CA GLY A 163 -8.05 14.30 39.07
C GLY A 163 -9.06 13.19 38.73
N ASP A 164 -10.15 13.51 38.04
CA ASP A 164 -11.16 12.53 37.66
C ASP A 164 -10.60 11.54 36.63
N LEU A 165 -10.95 10.27 36.81
CA LEU A 165 -10.57 9.21 35.88
C LEU A 165 -11.33 9.36 34.56
N ILE A 166 -10.59 9.48 33.46
CA ILE A 166 -11.17 9.51 32.10
C ILE A 166 -11.20 8.11 31.51
N GLY A 167 -10.12 7.34 31.64
CA GLY A 167 -10.09 5.95 31.19
C GLY A 167 -8.70 5.36 31.01
N THR A 168 -8.65 4.05 30.77
CA THR A 168 -7.41 3.31 30.52
C THR A 168 -7.12 3.24 29.03
N MET A 169 -5.87 3.50 28.65
CA MET A 169 -5.42 3.53 27.27
C MET A 169 -5.17 2.13 26.72
N GLN A 170 -5.38 1.95 25.42
CA GLN A 170 -5.09 0.71 24.71
C GLN A 170 -3.69 0.76 24.09
N ARG A 171 -2.88 -0.28 24.36
CA ARG A 171 -1.58 -0.49 23.73
C ARG A 171 -1.73 -0.65 22.22
N PHE A 172 -1.01 0.18 21.46
CA PHE A 172 -0.96 0.12 20.00
C PHE A 172 0.37 -0.47 19.55
N VAL A 173 0.27 -1.58 18.82
CA VAL A 173 1.41 -2.30 18.23
C VAL A 173 1.21 -2.31 16.73
N ASP A 174 2.23 -1.90 16.00
CA ASP A 174 2.25 -1.97 14.54
C ASP A 174 3.45 -2.78 14.08
N ALA A 175 3.22 -3.70 13.14
CA ALA A 175 4.23 -4.67 12.69
C ALA A 175 5.00 -5.41 13.81
N GLY A 176 4.36 -5.65 14.96
CA GLY A 176 4.98 -6.29 16.13
C GLY A 176 5.80 -5.33 17.01
N GLN A 177 5.95 -4.07 16.61
CA GLN A 177 6.63 -3.04 17.35
C GLN A 177 5.64 -2.21 18.18
N TYR A 178 6.00 -1.95 19.43
CA TYR A 178 5.22 -1.05 20.27
C TYR A 178 5.41 0.39 19.79
N MET A 179 4.30 1.08 19.53
CA MET A 179 4.33 2.46 19.07
C MET A 179 3.99 3.42 20.22
N TYR A 180 2.84 3.22 20.87
CA TYR A 180 2.33 4.05 21.97
C TYR A 180 1.06 3.41 22.56
N HIS A 181 0.49 4.00 23.60
CA HIS A 181 -0.89 3.74 24.04
C HIS A 181 -1.82 4.85 23.54
N ARG A 182 -3.07 4.50 23.24
CA ARG A 182 -4.09 5.46 22.79
C ARG A 182 -5.42 5.31 23.48
N LEU A 183 -6.12 6.41 23.68
CA LEU A 183 -7.49 6.46 24.20
C LEU A 183 -8.33 7.37 23.31
N ASN A 184 -9.55 6.91 22.96
CA ASN A 184 -10.58 7.75 22.36
C ASN A 184 -11.84 7.68 23.24
N ALA A 185 -12.02 8.69 24.10
CA ALA A 185 -13.09 8.73 25.09
C ALA A 185 -14.15 9.78 24.75
N ARG A 186 -15.40 9.52 25.14
CA ARG A 186 -16.42 10.57 25.19
C ARG A 186 -16.27 11.29 26.52
N VAL A 187 -16.32 12.62 26.48
CA VAL A 187 -16.25 13.46 27.67
C VAL A 187 -17.42 14.44 27.67
N ASP A 188 -17.99 14.70 28.85
CA ASP A 188 -19.09 15.67 28.98
C ASP A 188 -18.55 17.10 28.87
N GLN A 189 -17.40 17.34 29.50
CA GLN A 189 -16.62 18.57 29.39
C GLN A 189 -15.19 18.23 29.00
N ALA A 190 -14.62 18.99 28.07
CA ALA A 190 -13.23 18.81 27.68
C ALA A 190 -12.30 19.28 28.82
N PRO A 191 -11.37 18.43 29.29
CA PRO A 191 -10.40 18.84 30.31
C PRO A 191 -9.45 19.87 29.71
N ALA A 192 -8.97 20.83 30.52
CA ALA A 192 -7.98 21.81 30.04
C ALA A 192 -6.60 21.17 29.80
N ALA A 193 -6.29 20.13 30.58
CA ALA A 193 -5.10 19.29 30.41
C ALA A 193 -5.41 17.85 30.85
N VAL A 194 -4.67 16.90 30.30
CA VAL A 194 -4.73 15.49 30.70
C VAL A 194 -3.46 15.10 31.43
N ARG A 195 -3.60 14.29 32.48
CA ARG A 195 -2.48 13.62 33.14
C ARG A 195 -2.53 12.13 32.83
N VAL A 196 -1.45 11.59 32.30
CA VAL A 196 -1.32 10.16 31.96
C VAL A 196 -0.38 9.51 32.95
N VAL A 197 -0.85 8.45 33.62
CA VAL A 197 -0.10 7.73 34.64
C VAL A 197 0.03 6.26 34.24
N SER A 198 1.24 5.73 34.32
CA SER A 198 1.52 4.32 34.11
C SER A 198 1.31 3.49 35.37
N SER A 199 1.00 2.20 35.18
CA SER A 199 1.01 1.18 36.22
C SER A 199 2.34 1.03 36.95
N LEU A 200 3.47 1.46 36.36
CA LEU A 200 4.79 1.42 37.03
C LEU A 200 5.16 2.74 37.70
N GLY A 201 4.27 3.74 37.64
CA GLY A 201 4.39 5.01 38.37
C GLY A 201 4.96 6.18 37.57
N GLY A 202 5.41 5.98 36.33
CA GLY A 202 5.76 7.10 35.44
C GLY A 202 4.50 7.92 35.08
N GLU A 203 4.62 9.24 34.98
CA GLU A 203 3.52 10.11 34.56
C GLU A 203 3.99 11.29 33.72
N ASP A 204 3.07 11.83 32.92
CA ASP A 204 3.26 13.08 32.17
C ASP A 204 1.93 13.80 32.01
N THR A 205 1.97 15.12 31.77
CA THR A 205 0.78 15.98 31.66
C THR A 205 0.88 16.88 30.43
N MET A 206 -0.21 16.99 29.66
CA MET A 206 -0.27 17.81 28.45
C MET A 206 -1.58 18.61 28.39
N PRO A 207 -1.54 19.92 28.06
CA PRO A 207 -2.73 20.70 27.74
C PRO A 207 -3.51 20.11 26.57
N THR A 208 -4.83 20.15 26.62
CA THR A 208 -5.62 19.73 25.46
C THR A 208 -5.66 20.81 24.39
N GLU A 209 -5.65 20.40 23.12
CA GLU A 209 -5.85 21.29 21.98
C GLU A 209 -7.11 20.90 21.20
N PRO A 210 -7.89 21.85 20.65
CA PRO A 210 -8.98 21.50 19.75
C PRO A 210 -8.42 20.88 18.47
N TRP A 211 -9.11 19.89 17.89
CA TRP A 211 -8.81 19.37 16.58
C TRP A 211 -9.89 19.80 15.56
N PRO A 212 -9.51 20.44 14.43
CA PRO A 212 -8.13 20.78 14.02
C PRO A 212 -7.50 21.88 14.89
N SER A 213 -6.17 21.87 15.04
CA SER A 213 -5.46 22.81 15.92
C SER A 213 -5.60 24.27 15.46
N ARG A 214 -5.64 25.21 16.42
CA ARG A 214 -5.69 26.65 16.10
C ARG A 214 -4.44 27.16 15.39
N ARG A 215 -3.29 26.50 15.59
CA ARG A 215 -2.04 26.79 14.86
C ARG A 215 -2.10 26.31 13.41
N ALA A 216 -2.88 25.27 13.13
CA ALA A 216 -3.19 24.80 11.78
C ALA A 216 -4.37 25.55 11.15
N ALA A 217 -4.71 26.76 11.64
CA ALA A 217 -5.71 27.61 11.00
C ALA A 217 -5.18 28.11 9.65
N PHE A 218 -5.29 27.27 8.63
CA PHE A 218 -5.18 27.68 7.24
C PHE A 218 -6.36 28.60 6.95
N SER A 219 -6.10 29.85 6.57
CA SER A 219 -7.15 30.68 6.00
C SER A 219 -7.46 30.15 4.60
N PHE A 220 -8.72 29.79 4.39
CA PHE A 220 -9.26 29.49 3.07
C PHE A 220 -9.88 30.74 2.42
N ASP A 221 -9.58 31.94 2.94
CA ASP A 221 -10.17 33.17 2.43
C ASP A 221 -9.79 33.39 0.96
N GLY A 222 -10.80 33.52 0.12
CA GLY A 222 -10.63 33.65 -1.33
C GLY A 222 -10.29 32.35 -2.07
N LEU A 223 -10.13 31.22 -1.37
CA LEU A 223 -9.91 29.91 -1.96
C LEU A 223 -11.24 29.16 -2.10
N GLN A 224 -11.61 28.81 -3.33
CA GLN A 224 -12.68 27.85 -3.59
C GLN A 224 -12.22 26.46 -3.14
N THR A 225 -13.06 25.80 -2.36
CA THR A 225 -12.82 24.47 -1.76
C THR A 225 -14.11 23.64 -1.77
N GLY A 226 -14.01 22.37 -1.42
CA GLY A 226 -15.18 21.48 -1.33
C GLY A 226 -15.62 20.95 -2.70
N PHE A 227 -14.68 20.76 -3.63
CA PHE A 227 -14.96 20.17 -4.93
C PHE A 227 -15.17 18.65 -4.84
N VAL A 228 -14.64 18.03 -3.79
CA VAL A 228 -15.00 16.70 -3.31
C VAL A 228 -16.01 16.87 -2.17
N ASP A 229 -17.28 16.60 -2.45
CA ASP A 229 -18.43 16.81 -1.54
C ASP A 229 -19.08 15.50 -1.07
N HIS A 230 -18.64 14.36 -1.62
CA HIS A 230 -19.13 13.03 -1.25
C HIS A 230 -18.01 12.00 -1.33
N TYR A 231 -18.29 10.83 -0.77
CA TYR A 231 -17.40 9.69 -0.89
C TYR A 231 -17.55 9.05 -2.28
N MET A 232 -16.45 8.89 -2.97
CA MET A 232 -16.43 8.35 -4.33
C MET A 232 -16.08 6.87 -4.32
N ASP A 233 -16.72 6.10 -5.22
CA ASP A 233 -16.22 4.76 -5.54
C ASP A 233 -14.86 4.89 -6.28
N PRO A 234 -14.02 3.85 -6.30
CA PRO A 234 -12.66 3.95 -6.88
C PRO A 234 -12.60 4.29 -8.37
N THR A 235 -13.69 4.11 -9.13
CA THR A 235 -13.77 4.47 -10.56
C THR A 235 -13.71 5.98 -10.74
N ASP A 236 -14.45 6.75 -9.92
CA ASP A 236 -14.53 8.19 -10.09
C ASP A 236 -13.18 8.91 -9.93
N PRO A 237 -12.43 8.82 -8.81
CA PRO A 237 -11.14 9.49 -8.70
C PRO A 237 -10.11 8.97 -9.71
N TYR A 238 -10.32 7.79 -10.30
CA TYR A 238 -9.49 7.24 -11.35
C TYR A 238 -9.75 7.88 -12.74
N ASP A 239 -11.02 8.15 -13.07
CA ASP A 239 -11.43 8.71 -14.37
C ASP A 239 -11.55 10.24 -14.35
N ARG A 240 -11.81 10.84 -13.17
CA ARG A 240 -12.00 12.28 -12.98
C ARG A 240 -10.84 13.15 -13.46
N PRO A 241 -9.56 12.75 -13.39
CA PRO A 241 -8.46 13.51 -13.99
C PRO A 241 -8.71 13.92 -15.44
N GLN A 242 -9.22 13.00 -16.28
CA GLN A 242 -9.48 13.30 -17.69
C GLN A 242 -10.55 14.38 -17.86
N ARG A 243 -11.64 14.27 -17.09
CA ARG A 243 -12.73 15.26 -17.06
C ARG A 243 -12.26 16.60 -16.54
N LEU A 244 -11.34 16.59 -15.57
CA LEU A 244 -10.77 17.78 -14.97
C LEU A 244 -9.80 18.51 -15.90
N ALA A 245 -8.98 17.81 -16.69
CA ALA A 245 -8.03 18.47 -17.60
C ALA A 245 -8.71 19.21 -18.76
N ALA A 246 -9.84 18.69 -19.27
CA ALA A 246 -10.52 19.19 -20.47
C ALA A 246 -10.85 20.70 -20.48
N PRO A 247 -11.39 21.31 -19.39
CA PRO A 247 -11.63 22.76 -19.34
C PRO A 247 -10.37 23.61 -19.15
N PHE A 248 -9.22 23.02 -18.82
CA PHE A 248 -7.97 23.73 -18.53
C PHE A 248 -6.81 23.34 -19.47
N PRO A 249 -6.97 23.31 -20.81
CA PRO A 249 -5.90 22.84 -21.70
C PRO A 249 -4.64 23.71 -21.65
N HIS A 250 -4.77 24.96 -21.21
CA HIS A 250 -3.65 25.87 -21.01
C HIS A 250 -2.86 25.63 -19.71
N LEU A 251 -3.41 24.87 -18.75
CA LEU A 251 -2.76 24.54 -17.47
C LEU A 251 -2.55 23.05 -17.25
N ALA A 252 -3.33 22.18 -17.90
CA ALA A 252 -3.39 20.76 -17.60
C ALA A 252 -3.34 19.87 -18.85
N GLU A 253 -2.74 18.70 -18.70
CA GLU A 253 -2.77 17.61 -19.67
C GLU A 253 -2.74 16.24 -18.95
N ILE A 254 -3.12 15.19 -19.68
CA ILE A 254 -3.09 13.81 -19.18
C ILE A 254 -1.87 13.10 -19.74
N ILE A 255 -1.13 12.44 -18.85
CA ILE A 255 -0.06 11.51 -19.21
C ILE A 255 -0.52 10.11 -18.88
N GLU A 256 -0.54 9.24 -19.89
CA GLU A 256 -0.70 7.80 -19.69
C GLU A 256 0.64 7.18 -19.34
N LEU A 257 0.69 6.48 -18.21
CA LEU A 257 1.88 5.72 -17.82
C LEU A 257 1.96 4.43 -18.65
N PRO A 258 3.18 3.95 -18.97
CA PRO A 258 3.38 2.92 -19.99
C PRO A 258 2.88 1.53 -19.61
N TYR A 259 2.64 1.27 -18.33
CA TYR A 259 2.26 -0.05 -17.81
C TYR A 259 0.83 -0.05 -17.31
N ARG A 260 0.12 -1.13 -17.64
CA ARG A 260 -1.23 -1.39 -17.13
C ARG A 260 -1.16 -2.15 -15.82
N THR A 261 -2.18 -1.95 -15.00
CA THR A 261 -2.37 -2.71 -13.76
C THR A 261 -2.86 -4.13 -14.06
N HIS A 262 -3.07 -4.94 -13.04
CA HIS A 262 -3.66 -6.27 -13.19
C HIS A 262 -5.13 -6.20 -13.60
N GLY A 263 -5.84 -5.15 -13.17
CA GLY A 263 -7.28 -5.01 -13.30
C GLY A 263 -8.03 -5.53 -12.07
N TYR A 264 -9.29 -5.15 -11.93
CA TYR A 264 -10.18 -5.67 -10.89
C TYR A 264 -10.75 -7.04 -11.30
N ARG A 265 -9.86 -8.02 -11.50
CA ARG A 265 -10.18 -9.34 -12.04
C ARG A 265 -9.42 -10.48 -11.36
N ARG A 266 -10.02 -11.65 -11.35
CA ARG A 266 -9.42 -12.92 -10.89
C ARG A 266 -9.96 -14.08 -11.72
N GLN A 267 -9.20 -15.17 -11.77
CA GLN A 267 -9.71 -16.43 -12.30
C GLN A 267 -10.81 -16.94 -11.37
N ALA A 268 -11.77 -17.66 -11.92
CA ALA A 268 -12.79 -18.33 -11.13
C ALA A 268 -12.19 -19.56 -10.46
N MET A 269 -12.55 -19.79 -9.21
CA MET A 269 -11.93 -20.80 -8.38
C MET A 269 -12.96 -21.57 -7.56
N GLY A 270 -12.60 -22.79 -7.18
CA GLY A 270 -13.43 -23.67 -6.36
C GLY A 270 -12.58 -24.74 -5.69
N VAL A 271 -13.17 -25.44 -4.72
CA VAL A 271 -12.52 -26.57 -4.04
C VAL A 271 -13.52 -27.72 -3.97
N THR A 272 -13.08 -28.91 -4.34
CA THR A 272 -13.77 -30.17 -4.05
C THR A 272 -12.97 -30.94 -3.00
N GLY A 273 -13.62 -31.81 -2.24
CA GLY A 273 -13.03 -32.69 -1.24
C GLY A 273 -13.25 -32.17 0.19
N ALA A 274 -13.81 -33.02 1.05
CA ALA A 274 -14.18 -32.66 2.42
C ALA A 274 -12.98 -32.49 3.38
N VAL A 275 -11.82 -33.07 3.06
CA VAL A 275 -10.61 -33.03 3.90
C VAL A 275 -9.38 -32.70 3.06
N ALA A 276 -8.37 -32.10 3.69
CA ALA A 276 -7.18 -31.59 2.99
C ALA A 276 -6.45 -32.64 2.13
N ALA A 277 -6.45 -33.92 2.53
CA ALA A 277 -5.76 -34.98 1.80
C ALA A 277 -6.45 -35.37 0.49
N SER A 278 -7.76 -35.17 0.37
CA SER A 278 -8.55 -35.47 -0.83
C SER A 278 -9.05 -34.21 -1.54
N ALA A 279 -8.62 -33.03 -1.07
CA ALA A 279 -9.06 -31.75 -1.62
C ALA A 279 -8.31 -31.40 -2.90
N VAL A 280 -9.06 -30.95 -3.92
CA VAL A 280 -8.53 -30.43 -5.18
C VAL A 280 -8.97 -28.98 -5.31
N VAL A 281 -8.01 -28.09 -5.54
CA VAL A 281 -8.27 -26.67 -5.82
C VAL A 281 -8.35 -26.48 -7.32
N TRP A 282 -9.43 -25.87 -7.79
CA TRP A 282 -9.73 -25.66 -9.20
C TRP A 282 -9.61 -24.18 -9.55
N TYR A 283 -8.99 -23.89 -10.68
CA TYR A 283 -8.91 -22.55 -11.28
C TYR A 283 -9.38 -22.63 -12.72
N SER A 284 -10.21 -21.69 -13.15
CA SER A 284 -10.48 -21.48 -14.57
C SER A 284 -9.24 -20.92 -15.28
N LYS A 285 -9.02 -21.31 -16.53
CA LYS A 285 -8.01 -20.68 -17.39
C LYS A 285 -8.42 -19.25 -17.76
N ALA A 286 -9.71 -19.04 -18.05
CA ALA A 286 -10.30 -17.72 -18.30
C ALA A 286 -10.47 -16.90 -17.01
N TRP A 287 -10.55 -15.57 -17.13
CA TRP A 287 -10.98 -14.73 -16.01
C TRP A 287 -12.44 -15.00 -15.65
N GLY A 288 -12.85 -14.73 -14.39
CA GLY A 288 -14.21 -15.00 -13.93
C GLY A 288 -15.28 -14.36 -14.82
N HIS A 289 -15.14 -13.06 -15.07
CA HIS A 289 -16.01 -12.29 -15.98
C HIS A 289 -15.91 -12.67 -17.47
N GLU A 290 -14.89 -13.44 -17.88
CA GLU A 290 -14.71 -13.93 -19.25
C GLU A 290 -15.24 -15.38 -19.42
N GLY A 291 -16.19 -15.76 -18.57
CA GLY A 291 -16.82 -17.09 -18.60
C GLY A 291 -16.15 -18.13 -17.71
N GLY A 292 -15.15 -17.74 -16.90
CA GLY A 292 -14.62 -18.60 -15.84
C GLY A 292 -15.67 -18.86 -14.74
N ASN A 293 -16.48 -17.85 -14.41
CA ASN A 293 -17.56 -17.98 -13.43
C ASN A 293 -18.70 -18.89 -13.91
N ASP A 294 -18.76 -19.21 -15.20
CA ASP A 294 -19.76 -20.10 -15.78
C ASP A 294 -19.35 -21.58 -15.67
N LEU A 295 -18.13 -21.87 -15.22
CA LEU A 295 -17.62 -23.24 -15.12
C LEU A 295 -18.01 -23.90 -13.79
N SER A 296 -18.33 -25.19 -13.84
CA SER A 296 -18.49 -26.04 -12.67
C SER A 296 -17.64 -27.30 -12.74
N VAL A 297 -17.41 -27.94 -11.59
CA VAL A 297 -16.69 -29.21 -11.50
C VAL A 297 -17.54 -30.25 -10.81
N LEU A 298 -17.64 -31.44 -11.40
CA LEU A 298 -18.35 -32.59 -10.86
C LEU A 298 -17.40 -33.77 -10.73
N ILE A 299 -17.24 -34.28 -9.50
CA ILE A 299 -16.69 -35.62 -9.28
C ILE A 299 -17.87 -36.59 -9.31
N ALA A 300 -17.98 -37.36 -10.38
CA ALA A 300 -19.12 -38.23 -10.63
C ALA A 300 -19.09 -39.50 -9.77
N GLU A 301 -20.27 -40.08 -9.58
CA GLU A 301 -20.39 -41.46 -9.08
C GLU A 301 -19.68 -42.43 -10.04
N PRO A 302 -19.03 -43.50 -9.52
CA PRO A 302 -18.43 -44.52 -10.38
C PRO A 302 -19.43 -45.20 -11.32
N ALA A 303 -19.11 -45.32 -12.61
CA ALA A 303 -19.97 -46.00 -13.59
C ALA A 303 -19.94 -47.53 -13.46
N GLY A 304 -18.87 -48.10 -12.89
CA GLY A 304 -18.73 -49.54 -12.65
C GLY A 304 -17.36 -49.94 -12.07
N PRO A 305 -17.12 -51.25 -11.89
CA PRO A 305 -15.81 -51.79 -11.49
C PRO A 305 -14.77 -51.69 -12.60
N ASP A 306 -13.49 -51.75 -12.23
CA ASP A 306 -12.32 -51.76 -13.12
C ASP A 306 -12.27 -50.61 -14.13
N GLN A 307 -12.83 -49.44 -13.79
CA GLN A 307 -12.83 -48.29 -14.69
C GLN A 307 -11.57 -47.43 -14.49
N PRO A 308 -10.96 -46.89 -15.56
CA PRO A 308 -9.85 -45.95 -15.42
C PRO A 308 -10.36 -44.55 -15.02
N LEU A 309 -9.47 -43.74 -14.44
CA LEU A 309 -9.72 -42.31 -14.22
C LEU A 309 -9.87 -41.63 -15.58
N SER A 310 -10.92 -40.84 -15.74
CA SER A 310 -11.08 -39.94 -16.88
C SER A 310 -11.59 -38.58 -16.44
N VAL A 311 -11.15 -37.54 -17.16
CA VAL A 311 -11.60 -36.17 -16.97
C VAL A 311 -12.08 -35.65 -18.32
N THR A 312 -13.28 -35.12 -18.37
CA THR A 312 -13.90 -34.60 -19.59
C THR A 312 -14.52 -33.24 -19.34
N PHE A 313 -14.76 -32.48 -20.41
CA PHE A 313 -15.49 -31.22 -20.35
C PHE A 313 -16.78 -31.34 -21.14
N ASP A 314 -17.91 -31.11 -20.46
CA ASP A 314 -19.21 -30.98 -21.10
C ASP A 314 -19.45 -29.52 -21.47
N GLU A 315 -19.43 -29.25 -22.78
CA GLU A 315 -19.63 -27.91 -23.35
C GLU A 315 -21.04 -27.36 -23.13
N GLU A 316 -22.07 -28.23 -23.08
CA GLU A 316 -23.47 -27.80 -22.94
C GLU A 316 -23.72 -27.28 -21.51
N THR A 317 -23.22 -28.02 -20.52
CA THR A 317 -23.37 -27.67 -19.11
C THR A 317 -22.19 -26.88 -18.55
N ARG A 318 -21.15 -26.63 -19.35
CA ARG A 318 -19.88 -26.00 -18.95
C ARG A 318 -19.25 -26.66 -17.72
N THR A 319 -19.36 -27.99 -17.61
CA THR A 319 -18.92 -28.75 -16.45
C THR A 319 -17.71 -29.62 -16.76
N VAL A 320 -16.68 -29.52 -15.94
CA VAL A 320 -15.57 -30.49 -15.91
C VAL A 320 -16.03 -31.70 -15.10
N VAL A 321 -16.14 -32.85 -15.74
CA VAL A 321 -16.59 -34.11 -15.14
C VAL A 321 -15.38 -35.01 -14.91
N VAL A 322 -15.12 -35.33 -13.64
CA VAL A 322 -14.14 -36.30 -13.19
C VAL A 322 -14.85 -37.62 -12.93
N SER A 323 -14.53 -38.65 -13.69
CA SER A 323 -14.98 -40.03 -13.44
C SER A 323 -13.86 -40.81 -12.75
N PRO A 324 -13.98 -41.12 -11.44
CA PRO A 324 -12.89 -41.72 -10.66
C PRO A 324 -12.52 -43.13 -11.16
N ALA A 325 -11.25 -43.52 -11.04
CA ALA A 325 -10.86 -44.92 -11.24
C ALA A 325 -11.44 -45.83 -10.15
N THR A 326 -11.74 -47.08 -10.50
CA THR A 326 -12.21 -48.10 -9.54
C THR A 326 -11.42 -49.40 -9.61
N ASP A 327 -11.42 -50.13 -8.50
CA ASP A 327 -10.97 -51.53 -8.45
C ASP A 327 -12.04 -52.50 -8.97
N ALA A 328 -11.73 -53.80 -8.97
CA ALA A 328 -12.64 -54.87 -9.40
C ALA A 328 -13.91 -54.98 -8.53
N ALA A 329 -13.91 -54.41 -7.33
CA ALA A 329 -15.07 -54.35 -6.46
C ALA A 329 -15.89 -53.06 -6.64
N GLY A 330 -15.44 -52.14 -7.49
CA GLY A 330 -16.10 -50.84 -7.73
C GLY A 330 -15.73 -49.76 -6.72
N ASN A 331 -14.75 -50.00 -5.84
CA ASN A 331 -14.30 -48.97 -4.90
C ASN A 331 -13.41 -47.96 -5.62
N ILE A 332 -13.57 -46.68 -5.29
CA ILE A 332 -12.73 -45.61 -5.84
C ILE A 332 -11.26 -45.81 -5.43
N THR A 333 -10.36 -45.73 -6.40
CA THR A 333 -8.90 -45.81 -6.19
C THR A 333 -8.17 -44.52 -6.55
N SER A 334 -8.83 -43.59 -7.26
CA SER A 334 -8.23 -42.29 -7.59
C SER A 334 -8.02 -41.42 -6.35
N THR A 335 -6.82 -40.84 -6.26
CA THR A 335 -6.46 -39.82 -5.29
C THR A 335 -6.66 -38.41 -5.85
N ALA A 336 -6.62 -37.39 -4.98
CA ALA A 336 -6.62 -35.99 -5.43
C ALA A 336 -5.41 -35.68 -6.33
N ASP A 337 -4.24 -36.26 -6.05
CA ASP A 337 -3.05 -36.13 -6.89
C ASP A 337 -3.24 -36.72 -8.29
N ASP A 338 -3.90 -37.87 -8.40
CA ASP A 338 -4.23 -38.46 -9.71
C ASP A 338 -5.10 -37.53 -10.54
N VAL A 339 -6.10 -36.91 -9.93
CA VAL A 339 -6.98 -35.93 -10.60
C VAL A 339 -6.20 -34.70 -11.03
N ILE A 340 -5.38 -34.13 -10.14
CA ILE A 340 -4.56 -32.95 -10.44
C ILE A 340 -3.64 -33.20 -11.62
N ARG A 341 -2.96 -34.36 -11.65
CA ARG A 341 -2.10 -34.74 -12.78
C ARG A 341 -2.88 -34.95 -14.06
N ALA A 342 -4.05 -35.62 -14.01
CA ALA A 342 -4.88 -35.84 -15.18
C ALA A 342 -5.38 -34.52 -15.78
N VAL A 343 -5.86 -33.60 -14.93
CA VAL A 343 -6.35 -32.28 -15.36
C VAL A 343 -5.23 -31.46 -15.99
N ASN A 344 -4.07 -31.38 -15.34
CA ASN A 344 -2.97 -30.54 -15.81
C ASN A 344 -2.18 -31.15 -16.97
N ALA A 345 -2.38 -32.44 -17.28
CA ALA A 345 -1.82 -33.07 -18.48
C ALA A 345 -2.67 -32.81 -19.74
N ASP A 346 -3.92 -32.34 -19.59
CA ASP A 346 -4.82 -32.05 -20.68
C ASP A 346 -5.02 -30.53 -20.86
N ASP A 347 -4.29 -29.97 -21.81
CA ASP A 347 -4.37 -28.54 -22.14
C ASP A 347 -5.74 -28.13 -22.73
N SER A 348 -6.57 -29.07 -23.18
CA SER A 348 -7.90 -28.78 -23.73
C SER A 348 -8.94 -28.46 -22.67
N LEU A 349 -8.73 -28.89 -21.42
CA LEU A 349 -9.64 -28.57 -20.32
C LEU A 349 -9.61 -27.07 -20.01
N PRO A 350 -10.75 -26.42 -19.70
CA PRO A 350 -10.80 -24.98 -19.42
C PRO A 350 -10.34 -24.63 -17.99
N VAL A 351 -9.75 -25.59 -17.27
CA VAL A 351 -9.33 -25.46 -15.87
C VAL A 351 -7.90 -25.93 -15.67
N THR A 352 -7.31 -25.51 -14.55
CA THR A 352 -6.09 -26.04 -13.95
C THR A 352 -6.40 -26.46 -12.52
N ALA A 353 -5.69 -27.47 -12.02
CA ALA A 353 -5.89 -27.99 -10.67
C ALA A 353 -4.62 -27.89 -9.82
N PHE A 354 -4.78 -27.67 -8.51
CA PHE A 354 -3.68 -27.52 -7.57
C PHE A 354 -3.95 -28.29 -6.28
N HIS A 355 -2.87 -28.68 -5.62
CA HIS A 355 -2.92 -29.28 -4.30
C HIS A 355 -3.41 -28.28 -3.23
N TYR A 356 -4.21 -28.77 -2.29
CA TYR A 356 -4.73 -27.94 -1.21
C TYR A 356 -3.65 -27.66 -0.14
N ARG A 357 -3.19 -26.40 -0.05
CA ARG A 357 -2.25 -25.92 1.00
C ARG A 357 -0.97 -26.77 1.14
N GLY A 358 -0.40 -27.20 0.02
CA GLY A 358 0.83 -28.00 0.00
C GLY A 358 0.66 -29.45 0.43
N ASN A 359 -0.58 -29.93 0.58
CA ASN A 359 -0.83 -31.34 0.81
C ASN A 359 -0.43 -32.17 -0.42
N ALA A 360 0.14 -33.36 -0.23
CA ALA A 360 0.52 -34.23 -1.35
C ALA A 360 -0.67 -34.82 -2.14
N GLY A 361 -1.91 -34.69 -1.67
CA GLY A 361 -3.11 -35.12 -2.38
C GLY A 361 -3.32 -36.64 -2.41
N LEU A 362 -2.76 -37.38 -1.45
CA LEU A 362 -2.79 -38.86 -1.42
C LEU A 362 -4.12 -39.45 -0.93
N GLY A 363 -5.07 -38.62 -0.49
CA GLY A 363 -6.39 -39.07 -0.08
C GLY A 363 -7.27 -39.40 -1.28
N LEU A 364 -8.08 -40.44 -1.16
CA LEU A 364 -9.05 -40.83 -2.19
C LEU A 364 -10.10 -39.72 -2.37
N ILE A 365 -10.40 -39.39 -3.62
CA ILE A 365 -11.52 -38.51 -3.94
C ILE A 365 -12.86 -39.22 -3.70
N ALA A 366 -13.92 -38.44 -3.51
CA ALA A 366 -15.27 -38.92 -3.35
C ALA A 366 -16.22 -38.17 -4.30
N PRO A 367 -17.35 -38.78 -4.71
CA PRO A 367 -18.36 -38.10 -5.52
C PRO A 367 -18.81 -36.80 -4.85
N GLU A 368 -18.82 -35.71 -5.61
CA GLU A 368 -19.13 -34.37 -5.13
C GLU A 368 -19.48 -33.44 -6.29
N GLY A 369 -20.44 -32.54 -6.07
CA GLY A 369 -20.75 -31.44 -6.98
C GLY A 369 -22.09 -31.60 -7.72
N PRO A 370 -22.32 -30.76 -8.75
CA PRO A 370 -21.38 -29.80 -9.31
C PRO A 370 -21.02 -28.66 -8.35
N VAL A 371 -19.73 -28.33 -8.24
CA VAL A 371 -19.21 -27.16 -7.52
C VAL A 371 -19.00 -26.03 -8.53
N GLN A 372 -19.74 -24.94 -8.36
CA GLN A 372 -19.60 -23.74 -9.20
C GLN A 372 -18.29 -23.01 -8.89
N LEU A 373 -17.53 -22.65 -9.92
CA LEU A 373 -16.35 -21.79 -9.77
C LEU A 373 -16.75 -20.32 -9.64
N SER A 374 -16.00 -19.55 -8.86
CA SER A 374 -16.22 -18.10 -8.71
C SER A 374 -14.92 -17.34 -8.56
N ASP A 375 -14.82 -16.15 -9.16
CA ASP A 375 -13.73 -15.20 -8.93
C ASP A 375 -13.87 -14.44 -7.60
N TYR A 376 -15.02 -14.58 -6.94
CA TYR A 376 -15.41 -13.96 -5.68
C TYR A 376 -15.32 -12.43 -5.70
N LEU A 377 -15.66 -11.79 -6.82
CA LEU A 377 -15.61 -10.34 -6.96
C LEU A 377 -17.00 -9.71 -7.11
N ASN A 378 -17.39 -8.84 -6.18
CA ASN A 378 -18.77 -8.41 -5.97
C ASN A 378 -19.13 -7.03 -6.54
N ALA A 379 -18.20 -6.33 -7.22
CA ALA A 379 -18.54 -5.00 -7.72
C ALA A 379 -19.66 -5.03 -8.78
N PRO A 380 -20.48 -3.97 -8.85
CA PRO A 380 -21.53 -3.83 -9.87
C PRO A 380 -20.98 -3.87 -11.31
N GLU A 381 -21.86 -4.13 -12.27
CA GLU A 381 -21.52 -4.31 -13.70
C GLU A 381 -20.79 -3.11 -14.33
N HIS A 382 -21.04 -1.89 -13.86
CA HIS A 382 -20.37 -0.68 -14.39
C HIS A 382 -18.89 -0.60 -14.01
N VAL A 383 -18.43 -1.38 -13.02
CA VAL A 383 -17.03 -1.41 -12.60
C VAL A 383 -16.25 -2.30 -13.57
N SER A 384 -15.31 -1.68 -14.29
CA SER A 384 -14.47 -2.39 -15.25
C SER A 384 -13.64 -3.48 -14.57
N ARG A 385 -13.54 -4.62 -15.26
CA ARG A 385 -12.68 -5.76 -14.89
C ARG A 385 -11.35 -5.75 -15.64
N GLU A 386 -11.23 -4.90 -16.65
CA GLU A 386 -10.04 -4.79 -17.49
C GLU A 386 -8.84 -4.19 -16.75
N PRO A 387 -7.61 -4.47 -17.22
CA PRO A 387 -6.41 -3.75 -16.80
C PRO A 387 -6.57 -2.24 -16.93
N PHE A 388 -6.22 -1.51 -15.88
CA PHE A 388 -6.33 -0.07 -15.89
C PHE A 388 -5.04 0.59 -16.40
N VAL A 389 -5.17 1.68 -17.17
CA VAL A 389 -4.03 2.51 -17.63
C VAL A 389 -3.81 3.64 -16.63
N VAL A 390 -2.76 3.54 -15.81
CA VAL A 390 -2.49 4.55 -14.78
C VAL A 390 -2.21 5.90 -15.44
N ARG A 391 -2.90 6.95 -14.98
CA ARG A 391 -2.86 8.28 -15.57
C ARG A 391 -2.36 9.29 -14.54
N ALA A 392 -1.45 10.16 -14.97
CA ALA A 392 -1.07 11.35 -14.24
C ALA A 392 -1.76 12.58 -14.86
N LEU A 393 -2.33 13.43 -14.00
CA LEU A 393 -2.72 14.78 -14.35
C LEU A 393 -1.50 15.69 -14.17
N ARG A 394 -0.96 16.22 -15.27
CA ARG A 394 0.12 17.21 -15.23
C ARG A 394 -0.47 18.60 -15.20
N ILE A 395 -0.10 19.43 -14.22
CA ILE A 395 -0.58 20.79 -14.00
C ILE A 395 0.61 21.75 -13.95
N GLY A 396 0.58 22.80 -14.75
CA GLY A 396 1.59 23.86 -14.74
C GLY A 396 1.38 24.82 -15.90
N LYS A 397 1.75 26.10 -15.74
CA LYS A 397 1.70 27.08 -16.84
C LYS A 397 2.76 26.79 -17.91
N HIS A 398 3.92 26.30 -17.48
CA HIS A 398 5.05 25.92 -18.31
C HIS A 398 5.30 24.43 -18.14
N ARG A 399 5.06 23.65 -19.20
CA ARG A 399 5.12 22.18 -19.21
C ARG A 399 6.19 21.67 -20.21
N ASP A 400 7.31 22.39 -20.28
CA ASP A 400 8.44 22.15 -21.18
C ASP A 400 9.69 21.61 -20.47
N GLY A 401 9.59 21.33 -19.17
CA GLY A 401 10.70 20.86 -18.32
C GLY A 401 11.56 21.99 -17.73
N SER A 402 11.22 23.26 -17.96
CA SER A 402 11.96 24.41 -17.39
C SER A 402 11.65 24.69 -15.92
N LYS A 403 10.61 24.06 -15.35
CA LYS A 403 10.15 24.27 -13.98
C LYS A 403 10.45 23.04 -13.11
N THR A 404 10.56 23.27 -11.80
CA THR A 404 10.75 22.19 -10.83
C THR A 404 9.56 21.24 -10.86
N GLY A 405 9.85 19.95 -11.05
CA GLY A 405 8.86 18.88 -11.03
C GLY A 405 8.42 18.54 -9.60
N VAL A 406 7.12 18.38 -9.38
CA VAL A 406 6.55 17.88 -8.12
C VAL A 406 5.66 16.69 -8.42
N PHE A 407 6.00 15.51 -7.90
CA PHE A 407 5.21 14.30 -8.09
C PHE A 407 4.40 13.97 -6.83
N ILE A 408 3.08 13.91 -6.99
CA ILE A 408 2.13 13.57 -5.93
C ILE A 408 1.36 12.35 -6.41
N TYR A 409 1.43 11.26 -5.67
CA TYR A 409 0.63 10.08 -5.93
C TYR A 409 -0.10 9.64 -4.66
N ALA A 410 -1.21 8.93 -4.85
CA ALA A 410 -2.02 8.43 -3.75
C ALA A 410 -2.47 6.98 -3.98
N GLN A 411 -3.03 6.42 -2.90
CA GLN A 411 -3.64 5.10 -2.86
C GLN A 411 -2.71 3.96 -3.32
N GLU A 412 -1.47 3.95 -2.85
CA GLU A 412 -0.62 2.74 -2.93
C GLU A 412 -1.24 1.59 -2.14
N HIS A 413 -1.81 1.92 -0.98
CA HIS A 413 -2.62 1.04 -0.17
C HIS A 413 -4.11 1.20 -0.47
N ALA A 414 -4.73 0.11 -0.89
CA ALA A 414 -6.12 0.07 -1.33
C ALA A 414 -7.14 0.64 -0.32
N ARG A 415 -7.01 0.27 0.96
CA ARG A 415 -7.91 0.69 2.05
C ARG A 415 -7.80 2.17 2.45
N GLU A 416 -6.79 2.90 1.98
CA GLU A 416 -6.59 4.32 2.30
C GLU A 416 -7.42 5.20 1.36
N ARG A 417 -8.72 4.93 1.34
CA ARG A 417 -9.69 5.44 0.37
C ARG A 417 -9.87 6.96 0.38
N GLN A 418 -9.40 7.65 1.43
CA GLN A 418 -9.42 9.11 1.54
C GLN A 418 -8.29 9.78 0.76
N THR A 419 -7.14 9.11 0.60
CA THR A 419 -5.97 9.67 -0.11
C THR A 419 -6.26 10.10 -1.55
N PRO A 420 -6.99 9.34 -2.40
CA PRO A 420 -7.33 9.81 -3.74
C PRO A 420 -8.21 11.06 -3.72
N LEU A 421 -9.08 11.20 -2.71
CA LEU A 421 -9.97 12.35 -2.59
C LEU A 421 -9.20 13.63 -2.24
N VAL A 422 -8.23 13.53 -1.33
CA VAL A 422 -7.36 14.67 -0.95
C VAL A 422 -6.56 15.16 -2.16
N VAL A 423 -6.00 14.22 -2.92
CA VAL A 423 -5.22 14.53 -4.11
C VAL A 423 -6.09 15.11 -5.23
N MET A 424 -7.32 14.62 -5.39
CA MET A 424 -8.30 15.20 -6.32
C MET A 424 -8.75 16.61 -5.92
N GLU A 425 -9.04 16.84 -4.65
CA GLU A 425 -9.34 18.18 -4.12
C GLU A 425 -8.17 19.14 -4.34
N THR A 426 -6.94 18.67 -4.14
CA THR A 426 -5.71 19.44 -4.40
C THR A 426 -5.61 19.84 -5.87
N ALA A 427 -5.80 18.90 -6.80
CA ALA A 427 -5.80 19.17 -8.23
C ALA A 427 -6.87 20.21 -8.63
N MET A 428 -8.08 20.06 -8.10
CA MET A 428 -9.18 20.99 -8.38
C MET A 428 -8.89 22.39 -7.81
N ARG A 429 -8.32 22.48 -6.60
CA ARG A 429 -7.92 23.77 -6.03
C ARG A 429 -6.83 24.46 -6.86
N LEU A 430 -5.86 23.71 -7.40
CA LEU A 430 -4.81 24.26 -8.26
C LEU A 430 -5.38 24.86 -9.55
N LEU A 431 -6.38 24.21 -10.16
CA LEU A 431 -6.95 24.63 -11.44
C LEU A 431 -8.02 25.72 -11.29
N TYR A 432 -9.03 25.50 -10.45
CA TYR A 432 -10.16 26.42 -10.31
C TYR A 432 -9.80 27.74 -9.63
N ASN A 433 -8.73 27.76 -8.82
CA ASN A 433 -8.27 28.98 -8.16
C ASN A 433 -7.10 29.66 -8.86
N TYR A 434 -6.64 29.17 -10.02
CA TYR A 434 -5.50 29.75 -10.75
C TYR A 434 -5.71 31.25 -11.04
N ASP A 435 -6.94 31.64 -11.37
CA ASP A 435 -7.24 33.02 -11.75
C ASP A 435 -7.55 33.96 -10.58
N THR A 436 -7.97 33.39 -9.45
CA THR A 436 -8.55 34.12 -8.32
C THR A 436 -7.67 34.13 -7.08
N HIS A 437 -6.74 33.19 -6.94
CA HIS A 437 -5.90 33.04 -5.75
C HIS A 437 -4.41 33.22 -6.08
N PRO A 438 -3.76 34.33 -5.65
CA PRO A 438 -2.39 34.67 -6.03
C PRO A 438 -1.35 33.61 -5.68
N ASP A 439 -1.45 32.97 -4.51
CA ASP A 439 -0.49 31.95 -4.10
C ASP A 439 -0.66 30.66 -4.92
N THR A 440 -1.89 30.31 -5.29
CA THR A 440 -2.15 29.18 -6.20
C THR A 440 -1.57 29.46 -7.58
N ARG A 441 -1.77 30.66 -8.11
CA ARG A 441 -1.16 31.07 -9.38
C ARG A 441 0.37 30.96 -9.32
N LYS A 442 0.98 31.43 -8.23
CA LYS A 442 2.43 31.35 -8.03
C LYS A 442 2.94 29.90 -8.08
N LEU A 443 2.21 28.95 -7.49
CA LEU A 443 2.55 27.52 -7.57
C LEU A 443 2.47 27.01 -9.01
N VAL A 444 1.34 27.23 -9.69
CA VAL A 444 1.11 26.72 -11.06
C VAL A 444 2.05 27.38 -12.09
N ASP A 445 2.44 28.64 -11.90
CA ASP A 445 3.37 29.34 -12.80
C ASP A 445 4.84 28.87 -12.64
N ASN A 446 5.20 28.32 -11.48
CA ASN A 446 6.59 28.01 -11.14
C ASN A 446 6.89 26.53 -10.95
N LEU A 447 5.88 25.66 -10.99
CA LEU A 447 6.02 24.21 -10.81
C LEU A 447 5.45 23.45 -12.01
N ASP A 448 5.97 22.25 -12.21
CA ASP A 448 5.41 21.23 -13.09
C ASP A 448 4.90 20.07 -12.22
N ILE A 449 3.60 20.06 -11.95
CA ILE A 449 3.00 19.21 -10.91
C ILE A 449 2.36 17.99 -11.56
N PHE A 450 2.74 16.80 -11.13
CA PHE A 450 2.23 15.53 -11.64
C PHE A 450 1.42 14.84 -10.55
N ILE A 451 0.14 14.61 -10.82
CA ILE A 451 -0.81 14.07 -9.84
C ILE A 451 -1.35 12.72 -10.31
N VAL A 452 -1.14 11.66 -9.54
CA VAL A 452 -1.76 10.33 -9.76
C VAL A 452 -2.70 10.01 -8.60
N PRO A 453 -4.03 10.12 -8.77
CA PRO A 453 -4.96 9.93 -7.66
C PRO A 453 -4.97 8.52 -7.09
N SER A 454 -4.74 7.51 -7.94
CA SER A 454 -4.65 6.12 -7.51
C SER A 454 -3.64 5.35 -8.35
N ILE A 455 -2.62 4.82 -7.69
CA ILE A 455 -1.67 3.87 -8.30
C ILE A 455 -2.12 2.40 -8.14
N ASN A 456 -3.13 2.13 -7.31
CA ASN A 456 -3.66 0.79 -7.01
C ASN A 456 -5.18 0.70 -7.25
N PRO A 457 -5.68 0.97 -8.48
CA PRO A 457 -7.11 0.90 -8.77
C PRO A 457 -7.65 -0.52 -8.52
N ASP A 458 -6.89 -1.56 -8.85
CA ASP A 458 -7.29 -2.97 -8.66
C ASP A 458 -7.62 -3.26 -7.19
N GLY A 459 -6.68 -2.94 -6.30
CA GLY A 459 -6.83 -3.13 -4.88
C GLY A 459 -7.89 -2.20 -4.32
N ALA A 460 -8.00 -0.97 -4.80
CA ALA A 460 -9.01 0.00 -4.34
C ALA A 460 -10.43 -0.52 -4.56
N HIS A 461 -10.74 -1.03 -5.76
CA HIS A 461 -12.02 -1.67 -6.05
C HIS A 461 -12.25 -2.88 -5.14
N TYR A 462 -11.25 -3.72 -4.95
CA TYR A 462 -11.36 -4.87 -4.04
C TYR A 462 -11.58 -4.47 -2.58
N SER A 463 -10.91 -3.41 -2.12
CA SER A 463 -11.16 -2.86 -0.79
C SER A 463 -12.60 -2.42 -0.66
N PHE A 464 -13.12 -1.73 -1.67
CA PHE A 464 -14.44 -1.14 -1.65
C PHE A 464 -15.57 -2.19 -1.66
N TYR A 465 -15.47 -3.21 -2.52
CA TYR A 465 -16.56 -4.15 -2.78
C TYR A 465 -16.43 -5.50 -2.09
N ASP A 466 -15.21 -5.94 -1.71
CA ASP A 466 -14.98 -7.33 -1.27
C ASP A 466 -14.31 -7.45 0.10
N SER A 467 -13.25 -6.68 0.35
CA SER A 467 -12.47 -6.80 1.58
C SER A 467 -11.95 -5.44 2.05
N ALA A 468 -12.69 -4.79 2.94
CA ALA A 468 -12.35 -3.45 3.45
C ALA A 468 -10.91 -3.30 3.96
N SER A 469 -10.33 -4.38 4.49
CA SER A 469 -8.96 -4.42 5.02
C SER A 469 -7.87 -4.62 3.96
N GLN A 470 -8.22 -4.80 2.68
CA GLN A 470 -7.28 -4.98 1.59
C GLN A 470 -6.29 -3.83 1.54
N ARG A 471 -5.01 -4.16 1.47
CA ARG A 471 -3.92 -3.17 1.30
C ARG A 471 -3.26 -3.28 -0.07
N LYS A 472 -3.05 -4.51 -0.54
CA LYS A 472 -2.23 -4.86 -1.71
C LYS A 472 -3.01 -4.75 -3.02
N ASN A 473 -2.31 -4.84 -4.15
CA ASN A 473 -2.97 -5.03 -5.46
C ASN A 473 -3.63 -6.43 -5.56
N LEU A 474 -4.11 -6.80 -6.75
CA LEU A 474 -4.80 -8.09 -6.96
C LEU A 474 -3.95 -9.20 -7.61
N VAL A 475 -2.67 -8.95 -7.89
CA VAL A 475 -1.83 -9.97 -8.53
C VAL A 475 -1.57 -11.12 -7.56
N ASN A 476 -1.94 -12.34 -7.95
CA ASN A 476 -1.53 -13.52 -7.21
C ASN A 476 -0.16 -14.02 -7.70
N HIS A 477 0.92 -13.62 -7.03
CA HIS A 477 2.26 -14.18 -7.23
C HIS A 477 2.51 -15.47 -6.44
N GLY A 478 1.54 -15.89 -5.65
CA GLY A 478 1.63 -17.08 -4.86
C GLY A 478 1.43 -18.32 -5.72
N GLY A 479 2.40 -19.23 -5.70
CA GLY A 479 2.28 -20.52 -6.39
C GLY A 479 1.15 -21.42 -5.83
N PRO A 480 1.11 -22.70 -6.24
CA PRO A 480 0.06 -23.65 -5.84
C PRO A 480 -0.20 -23.68 -4.31
N GLU A 481 0.84 -23.54 -3.51
CA GLU A 481 0.84 -23.55 -2.03
C GLU A 481 -0.12 -22.54 -1.37
N VAL A 482 -0.41 -21.43 -2.04
CA VAL A 482 -1.28 -20.36 -1.52
C VAL A 482 -2.48 -20.09 -2.43
N SER A 483 -2.73 -20.98 -3.38
CA SER A 483 -3.86 -20.90 -4.33
C SER A 483 -5.20 -21.32 -3.70
N ASP A 484 -5.26 -21.59 -2.40
CA ASP A 484 -6.53 -21.82 -1.69
C ASP A 484 -7.47 -20.60 -1.81
N PRO A 485 -8.70 -20.75 -2.35
CA PRO A 485 -9.65 -19.65 -2.50
C PRO A 485 -9.99 -18.95 -1.17
N ALA A 486 -9.90 -19.64 -0.03
CA ALA A 486 -10.10 -19.03 1.28
C ALA A 486 -9.02 -18.00 1.65
N ARG A 487 -7.83 -18.06 1.00
CA ARG A 487 -6.72 -17.13 1.18
C ARG A 487 -6.78 -15.93 0.22
N ARG A 488 -7.79 -15.81 -0.64
CA ARG A 488 -7.88 -14.74 -1.65
C ARG A 488 -7.72 -13.31 -1.13
N ASN A 489 -8.09 -13.06 0.14
CA ASN A 489 -7.94 -11.76 0.80
C ASN A 489 -6.48 -11.43 1.19
N SER A 490 -5.57 -12.40 1.14
CA SER A 490 -4.15 -12.20 1.44
C SER A 490 -3.29 -12.12 0.19
N TRP A 491 -3.85 -12.26 -1.02
CA TRP A 491 -3.11 -12.11 -2.27
C TRP A 491 -2.79 -10.65 -2.59
N GLY A 492 -1.91 -10.46 -3.56
CA GLY A 492 -1.40 -9.15 -3.95
C GLY A 492 0.03 -8.91 -3.51
N VAL A 493 0.63 -7.91 -4.15
CA VAL A 493 1.89 -7.29 -3.76
C VAL A 493 1.58 -5.98 -3.07
N ASP A 494 2.32 -5.74 -1.98
CA ASP A 494 2.36 -4.43 -1.39
C ASP A 494 3.16 -3.49 -2.29
N ILE A 495 2.47 -2.54 -2.94
CA ILE A 495 3.10 -1.64 -3.90
C ILE A 495 4.18 -0.81 -3.21
N ASN A 496 3.92 -0.35 -1.98
CA ASN A 496 4.88 0.40 -1.20
C ASN A 496 5.94 -0.50 -0.55
N ARG A 497 6.14 -1.74 -0.99
CA ARG A 497 7.33 -2.54 -0.66
C ARG A 497 7.97 -3.12 -1.92
N ASN A 498 7.54 -2.67 -3.08
CA ASN A 498 7.93 -3.20 -4.39
C ASN A 498 8.75 -2.22 -5.23
N PHE A 499 9.14 -1.07 -4.66
CA PHE A 499 10.06 -0.15 -5.30
C PHE A 499 11.48 -0.73 -5.30
N ARG A 500 12.24 -0.43 -6.37
CA ARG A 500 13.64 -0.90 -6.47
C ARG A 500 14.49 -0.35 -5.34
N VAL A 501 14.19 0.84 -4.78
CA VAL A 501 14.88 1.49 -3.67
C VAL A 501 13.83 2.07 -2.71
N GLY A 502 13.82 1.58 -1.47
CA GLY A 502 13.09 2.16 -0.34
C GLY A 502 11.56 2.09 -0.39
N SER A 503 11.01 2.06 0.82
CA SER A 503 9.72 2.65 1.22
C SER A 503 9.79 2.97 2.71
#